data_AF-A0A6I7Q7L9-F1
#
_entry.id   AF-A0A6I7Q7L9-F1
#
_cell.length_a   1.000
_cell.length_b   1.000
_cell.length_c   1.000
_cell.angle_alpha   90.00
_cell.angle_beta   90.00
_cell.angle_gamma   90.00
#
_symmetry.space_group_name_H-M   'P 1'
#
loop_
_entity.id
_entity.type
_entity.pdbx_description
1 polymer ?
#
loop_
_entity_poly.entity_id
_entity_poly.type
_entity_poly.pdbx_seq_one_letter_code
_entity_poly.pdbx_strand_id
1 'polypeptide(L)'
;MLPLLILALTLWTQPAAADAAVGALRSSLEQLRREYEQRIAELERRLARAEQDAAQASAQASAQASAAASSQPMRAEQVLPASTAAPAATSIGDRLGAIGAGTAFNPDISVILDGNYYHDGEGARGAEWIGRAFQPGRNQRMGHAHDGHDHGGDHGHAHALPDNGFNFRSAEISFSGTVDPYFDAALYLAIDGDGNVDLEEGYFQTRALPWGLRVKGGKFLSDFGYINRQHPHDWE
;
A
#
# COMPACT_ATOMS: atom_id res chain seq x y z
N MET A 1 -38.08 -81.14 -36.73
CA MET A 1 -38.48 -81.14 -35.31
C MET A 1 -37.72 -80.02 -34.61
N LEU A 2 -38.44 -79.14 -33.89
CA LEU A 2 -38.02 -77.93 -33.11
C LEU A 2 -36.83 -78.14 -32.12
N PRO A 3 -36.29 -77.11 -31.40
CA PRO A 3 -36.18 -75.64 -31.61
C PRO A 3 -34.77 -75.06 -31.25
N LEU A 4 -34.32 -73.91 -31.79
CA LEU A 4 -34.33 -72.52 -31.27
C LEU A 4 -33.84 -72.28 -29.82
N LEU A 5 -32.74 -71.51 -29.65
CA LEU A 5 -32.47 -70.71 -28.44
C LEU A 5 -31.73 -69.41 -28.83
N ILE A 6 -32.43 -68.29 -28.81
CA ILE A 6 -31.89 -66.93 -29.00
C ILE A 6 -31.72 -66.31 -27.61
N LEU A 7 -30.49 -65.97 -27.24
CA LEU A 7 -30.14 -65.29 -26.00
C LEU A 7 -30.30 -63.77 -26.22
N ALA A 8 -31.41 -63.20 -25.74
CA ALA A 8 -31.64 -61.75 -25.76
C ALA A 8 -30.94 -61.12 -24.55
N LEU A 9 -29.87 -60.35 -24.80
CA LEU A 9 -29.18 -59.55 -23.79
C LEU A 9 -29.84 -58.16 -23.73
N THR A 10 -30.78 -57.98 -22.82
CA THR A 10 -31.39 -56.67 -22.54
C THR A 10 -30.48 -55.84 -21.64
N LEU A 11 -29.82 -54.81 -22.18
CA LEU A 11 -29.22 -53.73 -21.42
C LEU A 11 -30.34 -52.84 -20.86
N TRP A 12 -30.68 -52.99 -19.58
CA TRP A 12 -31.46 -52.00 -18.84
C TRP A 12 -30.53 -50.86 -18.38
N THR A 13 -30.69 -49.67 -18.94
CA THR A 13 -30.16 -48.44 -18.34
C THR A 13 -30.94 -48.14 -17.06
N GLN A 14 -30.28 -48.23 -15.90
CA GLN A 14 -30.89 -48.06 -14.58
C GLN A 14 -31.17 -46.57 -14.27
N PRO A 15 -32.42 -46.10 -14.24
CA PRO A 15 -32.75 -44.69 -13.94
C PRO A 15 -32.45 -44.31 -12.49
N ALA A 16 -32.45 -45.28 -11.57
CA ALA A 16 -32.24 -45.05 -10.14
C ALA A 16 -30.85 -44.46 -9.78
N ALA A 17 -29.82 -44.74 -10.57
CA ALA A 17 -28.47 -44.21 -10.34
C ALA A 17 -28.39 -42.70 -10.67
N ALA A 18 -29.16 -42.22 -11.65
CA ALA A 18 -29.22 -40.81 -12.02
C ALA A 18 -29.97 -39.99 -10.95
N ASP A 19 -31.10 -40.50 -10.45
CA ASP A 19 -31.86 -39.83 -9.38
C ASP A 19 -31.08 -39.73 -8.06
N ALA A 20 -30.30 -40.76 -7.72
CA ALA A 20 -29.41 -40.74 -6.57
C ALA A 20 -28.30 -39.68 -6.70
N ALA A 21 -27.71 -39.53 -7.89
CA ALA A 21 -26.70 -38.51 -8.16
C ALA A 21 -27.26 -37.09 -8.07
N VAL A 22 -28.48 -36.86 -8.60
CA VAL A 22 -29.18 -35.57 -8.48
C VAL A 22 -29.52 -35.26 -7.01
N GLY A 23 -29.91 -36.27 -6.23
CA GLY A 23 -30.13 -36.12 -4.79
C GLY A 23 -28.85 -35.72 -4.04
N ALA A 24 -27.72 -36.35 -4.34
CA ALA A 24 -26.42 -36.04 -3.75
C ALA A 24 -25.93 -34.63 -4.13
N LEU A 25 -26.21 -34.17 -5.35
CA LEU A 25 -25.85 -32.82 -5.79
C LEU A 25 -26.65 -31.75 -5.05
N ARG A 26 -27.96 -31.99 -4.84
CA ARG A 26 -28.83 -31.08 -4.07
C ARG A 26 -28.39 -30.97 -2.62
N SER A 27 -28.06 -32.10 -1.97
CA SER A 27 -27.57 -32.06 -0.59
C SER A 27 -26.22 -31.35 -0.46
N SER A 28 -25.32 -31.51 -1.44
CA SER A 28 -24.05 -30.79 -1.49
C SER A 28 -24.26 -29.27 -1.64
N LEU A 29 -25.18 -28.82 -2.50
CA LEU A 29 -25.52 -27.40 -2.65
C LEU A 29 -26.10 -26.80 -1.35
N GLU A 30 -26.98 -27.54 -0.67
CA GLU A 30 -27.52 -27.09 0.63
C GLU A 30 -26.42 -27.02 1.71
N GLN A 31 -25.46 -27.94 1.68
CA GLN A 31 -24.34 -27.93 2.60
C GLN A 31 -23.42 -26.73 2.34
N LEU A 32 -23.03 -26.50 1.08
CA LEU A 32 -22.24 -25.33 0.68
C LEU A 32 -22.95 -24.03 1.07
N ARG A 33 -24.25 -23.91 0.79
CA ARG A 33 -25.04 -22.73 1.16
C ARG A 33 -24.96 -22.44 2.66
N ARG A 34 -25.16 -23.46 3.50
CA ARG A 34 -25.09 -23.32 4.96
C ARG A 34 -23.71 -22.91 5.44
N GLU A 35 -22.66 -23.47 4.85
CA GLU A 35 -21.28 -23.10 5.17
C GLU A 35 -20.97 -21.63 4.83
N TYR A 36 -21.38 -21.17 3.64
CA TYR A 36 -21.21 -19.77 3.23
C TYR A 36 -22.02 -18.80 4.09
N GLU A 37 -23.28 -19.11 4.41
CA GLU A 37 -24.11 -18.29 5.30
C GLU A 37 -23.45 -18.12 6.68
N GLN A 38 -22.85 -19.18 7.23
CA GLN A 38 -22.10 -19.10 8.49
C GLN A 38 -20.86 -18.23 8.37
N ARG A 39 -20.10 -18.37 7.28
CA ARG A 39 -18.88 -17.59 7.04
C ARG A 39 -19.19 -16.10 6.86
N ILE A 40 -20.26 -15.77 6.13
CA ILE A 40 -20.73 -14.39 5.95
C ILE A 40 -21.12 -13.79 7.29
N ALA A 41 -21.92 -14.49 8.10
CA ALA A 41 -22.33 -13.98 9.41
C ALA A 41 -21.15 -13.74 10.36
N GLU A 42 -20.09 -14.56 10.28
CA GLU A 42 -18.86 -14.35 11.04
C GLU A 42 -18.07 -13.13 10.54
N LEU A 43 -17.96 -12.95 9.22
CA LEU A 43 -17.29 -11.78 8.64
C LEU A 43 -18.04 -10.48 8.97
N GLU A 44 -19.37 -10.48 8.90
CA GLU A 44 -20.20 -9.33 9.28
C GLU A 44 -19.98 -8.94 10.75
N ARG A 45 -19.90 -9.92 11.67
CA ARG A 45 -19.59 -9.64 13.08
C ARG A 45 -18.20 -9.05 13.28
N ARG A 46 -17.20 -9.56 12.55
CA ARG A 46 -15.82 -9.04 12.62
C ARG A 46 -15.75 -7.62 12.09
N LEU A 47 -16.42 -7.34 10.98
CA LEU A 47 -16.49 -6.00 10.40
C LEU A 47 -17.14 -5.02 11.38
N ALA A 48 -18.30 -5.37 11.95
CA ALA A 48 -18.98 -4.53 12.92
C ALA A 48 -18.11 -4.23 14.16
N ARG A 49 -17.33 -5.21 14.64
CA ARG A 49 -16.38 -5.01 15.74
C ARG A 49 -15.24 -4.08 15.35
N ALA A 50 -14.65 -4.27 14.17
CA ALA A 50 -13.57 -3.41 13.68
C ALA A 50 -14.03 -1.95 13.48
N GLU A 51 -15.24 -1.74 12.96
CA GLU A 51 -15.83 -0.41 12.81
C GLU A 51 -16.06 0.26 14.17
N GLN A 52 -16.52 -0.49 15.18
CA GLN A 52 -16.66 0.01 16.56
C GLN A 52 -15.32 0.39 17.18
N ASP A 53 -14.30 -0.46 17.03
CA ASP A 53 -12.96 -0.20 17.57
C ASP A 53 -12.33 1.04 16.90
N ALA A 54 -12.49 1.19 15.58
CA ALA A 54 -12.05 2.36 14.83
C ALA A 54 -12.79 3.65 15.24
N ALA A 55 -14.11 3.57 15.43
CA ALA A 55 -14.90 4.70 15.92
C ALA A 55 -14.45 5.14 17.32
N GLN A 56 -14.19 4.19 18.23
CA GLN A 56 -13.68 4.50 19.57
C GLN A 56 -12.29 5.14 19.53
N ALA A 57 -11.38 4.61 18.70
CA ALA A 57 -10.04 5.18 18.52
C ALA A 57 -10.11 6.63 17.99
N SER A 58 -10.98 6.90 17.01
CA SER A 58 -11.18 8.25 16.46
C SER A 58 -11.76 9.22 17.51
N ALA A 59 -12.70 8.75 18.34
CA ALA A 59 -13.28 9.53 19.42
C ALA A 59 -12.23 9.86 20.49
N GLN A 60 -11.38 8.91 20.87
CA GLN A 60 -10.28 9.12 21.81
C GLN A 60 -9.24 10.12 21.27
N ALA A 61 -8.86 10.01 20.00
CA ALA A 61 -7.95 10.96 19.35
C ALA A 61 -8.52 12.39 19.32
N SER A 62 -9.82 12.54 19.01
CA SER A 62 -10.49 13.84 18.99
C SER A 62 -10.63 14.46 20.40
N ALA A 63 -10.85 13.64 21.43
CA ALA A 63 -10.89 14.09 22.82
C ALA A 63 -9.51 14.54 23.32
N GLN A 64 -8.44 13.83 22.96
CA GLN A 64 -7.06 14.19 23.28
C GLN A 64 -6.65 15.50 22.58
N ALA A 65 -7.02 15.68 21.31
CA ALA A 65 -6.78 16.93 20.58
C ALA A 65 -7.54 18.13 21.19
N SER A 66 -8.78 17.91 21.64
CA SER A 66 -9.59 18.95 22.30
C SER A 66 -9.07 19.31 23.69
N ALA A 67 -8.54 18.35 24.45
CA ALA A 67 -7.92 18.60 25.75
C ALA A 67 -6.62 19.41 25.62
N ALA A 68 -5.81 19.13 24.60
CA ALA A 68 -4.60 19.90 24.28
C ALA A 68 -4.93 21.35 23.87
N ALA A 69 -6.03 21.58 23.15
CA ALA A 69 -6.46 22.93 22.75
C ALA A 69 -7.01 23.78 23.91
N SER A 70 -7.49 23.17 24.99
CA SER A 70 -8.05 23.88 26.15
C SER A 70 -7.01 24.39 27.17
N SER A 71 -5.72 24.15 26.92
CA SER A 71 -4.62 24.54 27.82
C SER A 71 -3.72 25.59 27.20
N GLN A 72 -4.13 26.88 27.25
CA GLN A 72 -3.31 28.06 27.58
C GLN A 72 -4.01 29.36 27.10
N PRO A 73 -4.45 30.26 28.01
CA PRO A 73 -4.62 31.66 27.63
C PRO A 73 -3.23 32.26 27.38
N MET A 74 -3.05 32.93 26.24
CA MET A 74 -1.88 33.75 25.93
C MET A 74 -1.63 34.74 27.09
N ARG A 75 -0.60 34.50 27.89
CA ARG A 75 -0.09 35.50 28.82
C ARG A 75 1.04 36.24 28.11
N ALA A 76 0.81 37.52 27.81
CA ALA A 76 1.84 38.39 27.25
C ALA A 76 3.06 38.43 28.18
N GLU A 77 4.23 38.18 27.59
CA GLU A 77 5.55 38.23 28.23
C GLU A 77 5.80 39.63 28.80
N GLN A 78 5.79 39.78 30.13
CA GLN A 78 6.25 41.00 30.79
C GLN A 78 7.77 40.92 30.97
N VAL A 79 8.50 41.78 30.25
CA VAL A 79 9.96 41.92 30.35
C VAL A 79 10.34 42.64 31.65
N LEU A 80 11.02 41.96 32.57
CA LEU A 80 11.90 42.54 33.60
C LEU A 80 13.12 41.61 33.84
N PRO A 81 14.29 42.16 34.24
CA PRO A 81 15.58 41.57 33.88
C PRO A 81 16.14 40.53 34.87
N ALA A 82 16.92 39.63 34.27
CA ALA A 82 17.91 38.66 34.77
C ALA A 82 18.11 38.46 36.28
N SER A 83 17.96 37.21 36.72
CA SER A 83 18.71 36.64 37.85
C SER A 83 18.97 35.14 37.65
N THR A 84 20.21 34.75 37.93
CA THR A 84 20.81 33.42 37.79
C THR A 84 20.22 32.37 38.76
N ALA A 85 19.78 31.22 38.24
CA ALA A 85 19.77 29.95 38.99
C ALA A 85 19.66 28.75 38.03
N ALA A 86 20.52 27.76 38.22
CA ALA A 86 20.53 26.47 37.54
C ALA A 86 19.26 25.64 37.79
N PRO A 87 18.99 24.61 36.96
CA PRO A 87 18.18 23.48 37.42
C PRO A 87 18.92 22.15 37.37
N ALA A 88 18.76 21.40 38.46
CA ALA A 88 19.04 19.99 38.56
C ALA A 88 17.82 19.16 38.14
N ALA A 89 18.09 18.08 37.39
CA ALA A 89 17.53 16.72 37.49
C ALA A 89 16.01 16.43 37.42
N THR A 90 15.66 15.70 36.34
CA THR A 90 14.90 14.43 36.28
C THR A 90 13.37 14.44 36.13
N SER A 91 12.91 13.87 35.01
CA SER A 91 11.89 12.82 35.01
C SER A 91 12.31 11.66 34.09
N ILE A 92 12.23 10.43 34.61
CA ILE A 92 12.49 9.19 33.87
C ILE A 92 11.13 8.73 33.35
N GLY A 93 10.72 9.24 32.20
CA GLY A 93 9.38 8.93 31.71
C GLY A 93 8.98 9.60 30.41
N ASP A 94 9.90 9.72 29.43
CA ASP A 94 9.49 9.87 28.03
C ASP A 94 10.61 9.53 27.03
N ARG A 95 11.21 8.34 27.19
CA ARG A 95 12.33 7.86 26.34
C ARG A 95 11.91 7.42 24.93
N LEU A 96 10.72 7.82 24.47
CA LEU A 96 10.27 7.64 23.08
C LEU A 96 9.80 8.94 22.42
N GLY A 97 9.77 10.07 23.16
CA GLY A 97 9.26 11.36 22.68
C GLY A 97 10.30 12.46 22.42
N ALA A 98 11.60 12.17 22.53
CA ALA A 98 12.64 13.14 22.22
C ALA A 98 13.92 12.46 21.71
N ILE A 99 14.04 12.29 20.40
CA ILE A 99 15.36 12.41 19.74
C ILE A 99 15.72 13.90 19.78
N GLY A 100 15.96 14.40 20.99
CA GLY A 100 16.41 15.77 21.25
C GLY A 100 17.90 15.82 21.03
N ALA A 101 18.28 16.10 19.79
CA ALA A 101 19.64 16.36 19.38
C ALA A 101 20.31 17.41 20.29
N GLY A 102 21.42 17.02 20.93
CA GLY A 102 22.41 18.01 21.33
C GLY A 102 22.91 18.69 20.05
N THR A 103 22.70 20.01 19.95
CA THR A 103 22.87 20.86 18.74
C THR A 103 21.90 20.49 17.61
N ALA A 104 20.67 21.01 17.69
CA ALA A 104 19.50 20.33 17.15
C ALA A 104 19.28 20.49 15.63
N PHE A 105 19.94 19.64 14.83
CA PHE A 105 19.42 19.26 13.52
C PHE A 105 18.09 18.52 13.70
N ASN A 106 17.00 19.12 13.22
CA ASN A 106 15.64 18.56 13.23
C ASN A 106 15.12 18.50 11.78
N PRO A 107 15.41 17.41 11.04
CA PRO A 107 14.91 17.28 9.68
C PRO A 107 13.40 17.04 9.65
N ASP A 108 12.74 17.56 8.62
CA ASP A 108 11.46 17.07 8.15
C ASP A 108 11.67 15.70 7.47
N ILE A 109 10.77 14.75 7.74
CA ILE A 109 10.82 13.39 7.22
C ILE A 109 9.42 13.01 6.79
N SER A 110 9.26 12.58 5.54
CA SER A 110 7.99 12.07 5.02
C SER A 110 8.18 10.76 4.25
N VAL A 111 7.12 9.98 4.19
CA VAL A 111 7.07 8.72 3.43
C VAL A 111 5.78 8.68 2.62
N ILE A 112 5.91 8.39 1.33
CA ILE A 112 4.79 8.19 0.41
C ILE A 112 4.80 6.72 0.01
N LEU A 113 3.67 6.04 0.18
CA LEU A 113 3.51 4.63 -0.18
C LEU A 113 2.56 4.53 -1.36
N ASP A 114 2.97 3.80 -2.39
CA ASP A 114 2.13 3.47 -3.51
C ASP A 114 1.93 1.97 -3.65
N GLY A 115 0.66 1.59 -3.80
CA GLY A 115 0.24 0.24 -4.07
C GLY A 115 -1.24 0.19 -4.42
N ASN A 116 -1.69 -0.96 -4.88
CA ASN A 116 -3.09 -1.21 -5.17
C ASN A 116 -3.57 -2.49 -4.50
N TYR A 117 -4.88 -2.66 -4.38
CA TYR A 117 -5.49 -3.92 -3.98
C TYR A 117 -6.29 -4.49 -5.15
N TYR A 118 -6.01 -5.74 -5.50
CA TYR A 118 -6.68 -6.46 -6.57
C TYR A 118 -7.26 -7.78 -6.06
N HIS A 119 -8.42 -8.17 -6.57
CA HIS A 119 -9.02 -9.45 -6.22
C HIS A 119 -9.87 -9.97 -7.39
N ASP A 120 -9.54 -11.16 -7.87
CA ASP A 120 -10.29 -11.92 -8.88
C ASP A 120 -10.79 -13.25 -8.30
N GLY A 121 -11.99 -13.65 -8.72
CA GLY A 121 -12.65 -14.89 -8.29
C GLY A 121 -12.15 -16.13 -9.05
N GLU A 122 -12.76 -17.28 -8.74
CA GLU A 122 -12.40 -18.57 -9.35
C GLU A 122 -12.54 -18.51 -10.88
N GLY A 123 -11.40 -18.43 -11.56
CA GLY A 123 -11.30 -18.21 -13.00
C GLY A 123 -10.04 -17.43 -13.40
N ALA A 124 -9.54 -16.54 -12.53
CA ALA A 124 -8.27 -15.79 -12.67
C ALA A 124 -8.03 -15.12 -14.04
N ARG A 125 -9.10 -14.72 -14.75
CA ARG A 125 -8.99 -14.10 -16.08
C ARG A 125 -9.06 -12.57 -16.04
N GLY A 126 -9.45 -11.98 -14.92
CA GLY A 126 -9.61 -10.53 -14.78
C GLY A 126 -8.30 -9.78 -15.05
N ALA A 127 -7.20 -10.30 -14.51
CA ALA A 127 -5.85 -9.84 -14.77
C ALA A 127 -5.53 -9.87 -16.28
N GLU A 128 -5.81 -11.00 -16.95
CA GLU A 128 -5.62 -11.17 -18.40
C GLU A 128 -6.44 -10.16 -19.23
N TRP A 129 -7.68 -9.85 -18.83
CA TRP A 129 -8.52 -8.84 -19.49
C TRP A 129 -7.96 -7.43 -19.32
N ILE A 130 -7.50 -7.08 -18.12
CA ILE A 130 -6.88 -5.78 -17.82
C ILE A 130 -5.59 -5.60 -18.63
N GLY A 131 -4.71 -6.61 -18.66
CA GLY A 131 -3.49 -6.57 -19.46
C GLY A 131 -3.74 -6.39 -20.95
N ARG A 132 -4.84 -6.95 -21.48
CA ARG A 132 -5.26 -6.73 -22.88
C ARG A 132 -5.83 -5.34 -23.12
N ALA A 133 -6.56 -4.78 -22.16
CA ALA A 133 -7.20 -3.47 -22.29
C ALA A 133 -6.19 -2.31 -22.28
N PHE A 134 -5.09 -2.45 -21.55
CA PHE A 134 -4.02 -1.43 -21.42
C PHE A 134 -2.81 -1.68 -22.34
N GLN A 135 -2.91 -2.55 -23.34
CA GLN A 135 -1.91 -2.66 -24.42
C GLN A 135 -2.30 -1.76 -25.60
N PRO A 136 -1.79 -0.52 -25.69
CA PRO A 136 -1.97 0.28 -26.89
C PRO A 136 -1.16 -0.35 -28.04
N GLY A 137 -1.85 -1.01 -28.98
CA GLY A 137 -1.35 -1.16 -30.34
C GLY A 137 -0.59 -2.44 -30.72
N ARG A 138 -0.65 -3.55 -29.96
CA ARG A 138 -0.25 -4.86 -30.51
C ARG A 138 -1.35 -5.43 -31.40
N ASN A 139 -1.23 -5.09 -32.68
CA ASN A 139 -1.72 -5.84 -33.84
C ASN A 139 -2.38 -7.20 -33.50
N GLN A 140 -3.70 -7.25 -33.69
CA GLN A 140 -4.46 -8.49 -33.78
C GLN A 140 -3.90 -9.34 -34.92
N ARG A 141 -2.97 -10.25 -34.62
CA ARG A 141 -2.66 -11.37 -35.52
C ARG A 141 -2.66 -12.65 -34.70
N MET A 142 -3.80 -13.32 -34.81
CA MET A 142 -4.06 -14.73 -34.54
C MET A 142 -2.77 -15.56 -34.43
N GLY A 143 -2.52 -16.12 -33.24
CA GLY A 143 -1.38 -17.01 -32.99
C GLY A 143 -1.54 -17.76 -31.67
N HIS A 144 -2.10 -18.96 -31.76
CA HIS A 144 -1.97 -20.13 -30.88
C HIS A 144 -1.84 -19.96 -29.36
N ALA A 145 -2.83 -20.53 -28.68
CA ALA A 145 -2.78 -20.96 -27.29
C ALA A 145 -1.51 -21.76 -26.99
N HIS A 146 -0.82 -21.41 -25.92
CA HIS A 146 0.07 -22.32 -25.21
C HIS A 146 -0.34 -22.36 -23.74
N ASP A 147 -0.91 -23.51 -23.39
CA ASP A 147 -0.82 -24.13 -22.08
C ASP A 147 0.67 -24.30 -21.73
N GLY A 148 1.09 -23.86 -20.54
CA GLY A 148 2.48 -23.96 -20.12
C GLY A 148 2.80 -23.07 -18.92
N HIS A 149 2.83 -23.66 -17.73
CA HIS A 149 3.59 -23.14 -16.60
C HIS A 149 5.04 -22.93 -17.04
N ASP A 150 5.55 -21.70 -16.96
CA ASP A 150 6.98 -21.46 -16.97
C ASP A 150 7.31 -20.32 -15.98
N HIS A 151 7.93 -20.71 -14.87
CA HIS A 151 8.66 -19.80 -14.00
C HIS A 151 10.05 -19.63 -14.59
N GLY A 152 10.24 -18.60 -15.42
CA GLY A 152 11.54 -18.27 -16.01
C GLY A 152 11.69 -16.76 -16.10
N GLY A 153 12.55 -16.19 -15.26
CA GLY A 153 12.74 -14.75 -15.14
C GLY A 153 13.26 -14.08 -16.41
N ASP A 154 12.78 -12.85 -16.61
CA ASP A 154 13.47 -11.84 -17.43
C ASP A 154 13.16 -10.46 -16.87
N HIS A 155 14.21 -9.73 -16.50
CA HIS A 155 14.16 -8.36 -16.04
C HIS A 155 13.84 -7.45 -17.23
N GLY A 156 12.56 -7.19 -17.47
CA GLY A 156 12.16 -6.30 -18.54
C GLY A 156 10.73 -5.84 -18.36
N HIS A 157 10.55 -4.67 -17.73
CA HIS A 157 9.35 -3.82 -17.64
C HIS A 157 8.08 -4.41 -18.25
N ALA A 158 7.60 -5.51 -17.69
CA ALA A 158 6.24 -5.94 -17.87
C ALA A 158 5.46 -5.15 -16.83
N HIS A 159 4.45 -4.41 -17.26
CA HIS A 159 3.35 -4.05 -16.38
C HIS A 159 2.71 -5.38 -15.96
N ALA A 160 3.33 -6.02 -14.97
CA ALA A 160 2.96 -7.31 -14.46
C ALA A 160 1.53 -7.15 -13.96
N LEU A 161 0.70 -8.05 -14.44
CA LEU A 161 -0.70 -8.07 -14.08
C LEU A 161 -0.82 -8.04 -12.55
N PRO A 162 -1.76 -7.27 -11.97
CA PRO A 162 -1.92 -7.23 -10.52
C PRO A 162 -2.18 -8.64 -9.98
N ASP A 163 -1.45 -9.05 -8.95
CA ASP A 163 -1.72 -10.27 -8.22
C ASP A 163 -2.95 -10.09 -7.32
N ASN A 164 -3.65 -11.20 -7.03
CA ASN A 164 -4.70 -11.19 -6.03
C ASN A 164 -4.13 -10.84 -4.65
N GLY A 165 -4.65 -9.79 -4.04
CA GLY A 165 -4.20 -9.24 -2.77
C GLY A 165 -3.73 -7.79 -2.90
N PHE A 166 -2.88 -7.38 -1.96
CA PHE A 166 -2.23 -6.08 -2.01
C PHE A 166 -0.96 -6.16 -2.86
N ASN A 167 -0.85 -5.30 -3.87
CA ASN A 167 0.31 -5.14 -4.72
C ASN A 167 1.02 -3.85 -4.32
N PHE A 168 2.22 -3.97 -3.76
CA PHE A 168 3.09 -2.83 -3.48
C PHE A 168 3.83 -2.42 -4.76
N ARG A 169 3.84 -1.13 -5.09
CA ARG A 169 4.57 -0.62 -6.27
C ARG A 169 5.86 0.08 -5.86
N SER A 170 5.78 1.02 -4.93
CA SER A 170 6.95 1.78 -4.50
C SER A 170 6.70 2.50 -3.19
N ALA A 171 7.79 2.82 -2.48
CA ALA A 171 7.78 3.76 -1.38
C ALA A 171 8.80 4.86 -1.67
N GLU A 172 8.46 6.09 -1.37
CA GLU A 172 9.41 7.20 -1.41
C GLU A 172 9.60 7.75 0.00
N ILE A 173 10.85 8.01 0.36
CA ILE A 173 11.24 8.57 1.65
C ILE A 173 12.01 9.86 1.38
N SER A 174 11.52 10.96 1.93
CA SER A 174 12.20 12.25 1.84
C SER A 174 12.66 12.73 3.21
N PHE A 175 13.85 13.32 3.22
CA PHE A 175 14.45 14.01 4.35
C PHE A 175 14.81 15.41 3.91
N SER A 176 14.44 16.43 4.65
CA SER A 176 14.94 17.78 4.40
C SER A 176 15.20 18.52 5.69
N GLY A 177 16.20 19.39 5.72
CA GLY A 177 16.49 20.08 6.97
C GLY A 177 17.66 21.03 6.93
N THR A 178 17.81 21.71 8.06
CA THR A 178 18.83 22.73 8.33
C THR A 178 20.04 22.11 9.01
N VAL A 179 21.10 21.74 8.29
CA VAL A 179 22.22 21.00 8.88
C VAL A 179 23.19 21.90 9.66
N ASP A 180 23.23 23.20 9.36
CA ASP A 180 24.04 24.24 10.05
C ASP A 180 23.44 25.62 9.65
N PRO A 181 23.81 26.78 10.23
CA PRO A 181 23.31 28.08 9.77
C PRO A 181 23.60 28.37 8.28
N TYR A 182 24.52 27.63 7.65
CA TYR A 182 25.02 27.93 6.32
C TYR A 182 24.27 27.25 5.17
N PHE A 183 23.71 26.05 5.37
CA PHE A 183 23.09 25.29 4.28
C PHE A 183 21.83 24.51 4.69
N ASP A 184 20.92 24.42 3.72
CA ASP A 184 19.78 23.50 3.69
C ASP A 184 20.24 22.21 3.00
N ALA A 185 19.71 21.05 3.39
CA ALA A 185 19.94 19.78 2.73
C ALA A 185 18.62 19.05 2.48
N ALA A 186 18.55 18.30 1.39
CA ALA A 186 17.43 17.44 1.05
C ALA A 186 17.92 16.12 0.44
N LEU A 187 17.19 15.04 0.72
CA LEU A 187 17.45 13.68 0.26
C LEU A 187 16.12 13.01 -0.05
N TYR A 188 16.00 12.41 -1.23
CA TYR A 188 14.82 11.71 -1.73
C TYR A 188 15.24 10.32 -2.20
N LEU A 189 14.69 9.30 -1.56
CA LEU A 189 14.99 7.90 -1.80
C LEU A 189 13.73 7.20 -2.29
N ALA A 190 13.82 6.51 -3.42
CA ALA A 190 12.78 5.63 -3.91
C ALA A 190 13.12 4.18 -3.60
N ILE A 191 12.11 3.41 -3.20
CA ILE A 191 12.18 1.98 -2.96
C ILE A 191 11.15 1.35 -3.90
N ASP A 192 11.58 0.48 -4.81
CA ASP A 192 10.67 -0.20 -5.73
C ASP A 192 10.01 -1.44 -5.09
N GLY A 193 9.08 -2.06 -5.82
CA GLY A 193 8.37 -3.27 -5.40
C GLY A 193 9.27 -4.48 -5.18
N ASP A 194 10.47 -4.49 -5.77
CA ASP A 194 11.49 -5.53 -5.60
C ASP A 194 12.42 -5.25 -4.40
N GLY A 195 12.28 -4.07 -3.77
CA GLY A 195 13.07 -3.61 -2.63
C GLY A 195 14.40 -2.96 -3.00
N ASN A 196 14.64 -2.64 -4.27
CA ASN A 196 15.81 -1.86 -4.69
C ASN A 196 15.64 -0.42 -4.21
N VAL A 197 16.75 0.17 -3.77
CA VAL A 197 16.78 1.55 -3.28
C VAL A 197 17.53 2.42 -4.27
N ASP A 198 16.84 3.41 -4.81
CA ASP A 198 17.38 4.40 -5.71
C ASP A 198 17.42 5.79 -5.06
N LEU A 199 18.54 6.48 -5.25
CA LEU A 199 18.64 7.90 -4.89
C LEU A 199 18.02 8.72 -6.01
N GLU A 200 16.87 9.34 -5.79
CA GLU A 200 16.28 10.24 -6.78
C GLU A 200 17.04 11.57 -6.79
N GLU A 201 17.05 12.23 -5.63
CA GLU A 201 17.72 13.50 -5.41
C GLU A 201 18.46 13.50 -4.07
N GLY A 202 19.58 14.19 -4.06
CA GLY A 202 20.38 14.40 -2.86
C GLY A 202 21.23 15.64 -3.06
N TYR A 203 20.86 16.73 -2.40
CA TYR A 203 21.52 18.01 -2.59
C TYR A 203 21.62 18.81 -1.30
N PHE A 204 22.54 19.77 -1.30
CA PHE A 204 22.60 20.84 -0.33
C PHE A 204 22.55 22.19 -1.04
N GLN A 205 22.06 23.21 -0.34
CA GLN A 205 21.97 24.56 -0.86
C GLN A 205 22.41 25.57 0.20
N THR A 206 23.36 26.43 -0.16
CA THR A 206 23.74 27.55 0.71
C THR A 206 22.56 28.50 0.88
N ARG A 207 22.39 29.08 2.06
CA ARG A 207 21.27 30.01 2.33
C ARG A 207 21.49 31.40 1.79
N ALA A 208 22.67 31.93 2.03
CA ALA A 208 23.05 33.26 1.61
C ALA A 208 24.57 33.30 1.43
N LEU A 209 24.99 33.65 0.22
CA LEU A 209 26.33 34.11 -0.07
C LEU A 209 26.29 35.63 -0.31
N PRO A 210 27.44 36.31 -0.28
CA PRO A 210 27.53 37.71 -0.69
C PRO A 210 26.82 37.94 -2.04
N TRP A 211 26.24 39.14 -2.19
CA TRP A 211 25.48 39.54 -3.38
C TRP A 211 24.16 38.79 -3.61
N GLY A 212 23.62 38.13 -2.58
CA GLY A 212 22.33 37.42 -2.68
C GLY A 212 22.40 36.11 -3.47
N LEU A 213 23.61 35.58 -3.65
CA LEU A 213 23.83 34.33 -4.36
C LEU A 213 23.51 33.12 -3.49
N ARG A 214 23.10 32.02 -4.14
CA ARG A 214 22.97 30.70 -3.53
C ARG A 214 23.61 29.68 -4.46
N VAL A 215 24.33 28.73 -3.89
CA VAL A 215 24.91 27.59 -4.60
C VAL A 215 24.17 26.34 -4.14
N LYS A 216 23.66 25.58 -5.10
CA LYS A 216 23.08 24.24 -4.91
C LYS A 216 24.04 23.21 -5.49
N GLY A 217 24.33 22.15 -4.75
CA GLY A 217 25.25 21.09 -5.16
C GLY A 217 24.71 19.72 -4.80
N GLY A 218 24.89 18.75 -5.69
CA GLY A 218 24.41 17.38 -5.51
C GLY A 218 23.76 16.81 -6.76
N LYS A 219 22.94 15.79 -6.59
CA LYS A 219 22.06 15.22 -7.61
C LYS A 219 20.67 15.84 -7.44
N PHE A 220 20.17 16.53 -8.47
CA PHE A 220 18.86 17.15 -8.46
C PHE A 220 18.37 17.38 -9.89
N LEU A 221 17.05 17.47 -10.04
CA LEU A 221 16.30 17.85 -11.23
C LEU A 221 16.69 19.27 -11.66
N SER A 222 16.69 19.54 -12.97
CA SER A 222 17.06 20.88 -13.45
C SER A 222 16.02 21.93 -13.04
N ASP A 223 16.49 23.04 -12.46
CA ASP A 223 15.66 24.20 -12.09
C ASP A 223 15.19 25.04 -13.31
N PHE A 224 15.32 24.53 -14.54
CA PHE A 224 14.87 25.21 -15.73
C PHE A 224 13.38 24.94 -16.02
N GLY A 225 12.55 25.97 -15.87
CA GLY A 225 11.11 25.88 -16.10
C GLY A 225 10.35 25.33 -14.89
N TYR A 226 9.05 25.67 -14.80
CA TYR A 226 8.22 25.34 -13.64
C TYR A 226 7.95 23.83 -13.50
N ILE A 227 7.87 23.11 -14.61
CA ILE A 227 7.50 21.69 -14.67
C ILE A 227 8.68 20.79 -14.29
N ASN A 228 9.90 21.17 -14.68
CA ASN A 228 11.05 20.27 -14.58
C ASN A 228 11.53 20.03 -13.14
N ARG A 229 11.08 20.85 -12.19
CA ARG A 229 11.44 20.78 -10.77
C ARG A 229 10.41 20.02 -9.90
N GLN A 230 9.31 19.54 -10.48
CA GLN A 230 8.27 18.81 -9.74
C GLN A 230 8.56 17.33 -9.80
N HIS A 231 8.43 16.64 -8.68
CA HIS A 231 8.46 15.18 -8.69
C HIS A 231 7.13 14.63 -9.20
N PRO A 232 7.12 13.40 -9.77
CA PRO A 232 5.90 12.80 -10.25
C PRO A 232 4.78 12.62 -9.20
N HIS A 233 5.13 12.62 -7.93
CA HIS A 233 4.19 12.49 -6.81
C HIS A 233 3.66 13.85 -6.30
N ASP A 234 4.22 14.98 -6.74
CA ASP A 234 3.76 16.32 -6.33
C ASP A 234 2.43 16.73 -6.99
N TRP A 235 1.98 15.99 -8.01
CA TRP A 235 0.81 16.31 -8.83
C TRP A 235 -0.37 15.34 -8.68
N GLU A 236 -0.32 14.41 -7.73
CA GLU A 236 -1.44 13.52 -7.37
C GLU A 236 -2.27 14.08 -6.19
#